data_AF-A0A2V8J667-F1
#
_entry.id   AF-A0A2V8J667-F1
#
_cell.length_a   1.000
_cell.length_b   1.000
_cell.length_c   1.000
_cell.angle_alpha   90.00
_cell.angle_beta   90.00
_cell.angle_gamma   90.00
#
_symmetry.space_group_name_H-M   'P 1'
#
loop_
_entity.id
_entity.type
_entity.pdbx_description
1 polymer ?
#
loop_
_entity_poly.entity_id
_entity_poly.type
_entity_poly.pdbx_seq_one_letter_code
_entity_poly.pdbx_strand_id
1 'polypeptide(L)'
;MRSRNHRRLLPFLVLLTGSVLLLLQKGKPTMKNRLSSIVIAVVMLAIFLAPTPAGAQAGAAKKTVNMNGPTPRLPNGKPDFRGTWARPYTPDITKSFVNRDGTSNKGEPTLPFTPWGQKQWDDYNPTKNGDYAGSCMPFGWIRSFSPHPMQIVQNDEHIAFLFEQSTMFAVVPTDGRPHREGYPPTWFGDTVGK
;
A
#
# COMPACT_ATOMS: atom_id res chain seq x y z
N MET A 1 9.41 48.62 -16.82
CA MET A 1 10.79 49.10 -17.06
C MET A 1 11.57 49.07 -15.75
N ARG A 2 12.28 47.96 -15.45
CA ARG A 2 13.60 47.90 -14.77
C ARG A 2 13.98 46.42 -14.59
N SER A 3 15.03 46.05 -15.29
CA SER A 3 15.74 44.77 -15.24
C SER A 3 16.40 44.56 -13.87
N ARG A 4 16.38 43.31 -13.36
CA ARG A 4 17.49 42.76 -12.58
C ARG A 4 17.47 41.23 -12.59
N ASN A 5 18.36 40.67 -13.42
CA ASN A 5 18.90 39.31 -13.31
C ASN A 5 19.35 39.02 -11.88
N HIS A 6 19.00 37.87 -11.30
CA HIS A 6 19.91 37.09 -10.45
C HIS A 6 19.52 35.60 -10.42
N ARG A 7 20.37 34.83 -11.12
CA ARG A 7 20.86 33.47 -10.87
C ARG A 7 19.95 32.47 -10.14
N ARG A 8 19.62 31.41 -10.90
CA ARG A 8 19.10 30.11 -10.48
C ARG A 8 19.88 29.57 -9.27
N LEU A 9 19.18 29.36 -8.16
CA LEU A 9 19.61 28.55 -7.02
C LEU A 9 19.44 27.07 -7.40
N LEU A 10 20.55 26.33 -7.44
CA LEU A 10 20.53 24.87 -7.56
C LEU A 10 20.02 24.25 -6.25
N PRO A 11 19.30 23.11 -6.32
CA PRO A 11 18.78 22.41 -5.15
C PRO A 11 19.91 21.74 -4.35
N PHE A 12 19.77 21.80 -3.02
CA PHE A 12 20.54 21.07 -2.04
C PHE A 12 20.47 19.56 -2.32
N LEU A 13 21.56 18.99 -2.82
CA LEU A 13 21.81 17.56 -2.78
C LEU A 13 22.56 17.25 -1.49
N VAL A 14 21.84 16.77 -0.49
CA VAL A 14 22.42 16.22 0.74
C VAL A 14 23.03 14.86 0.40
N LEU A 15 24.30 14.88 0.01
CA LEU A 15 25.15 13.68 0.01
C LEU A 15 25.78 13.57 1.40
N LEU A 16 25.39 12.54 2.15
CA LEU A 16 26.10 12.08 3.34
C LEU A 16 27.56 11.77 2.95
N THR A 17 28.45 12.74 3.15
CA THR A 17 29.89 12.52 3.05
C THR A 17 30.35 11.81 4.30
N GLY A 18 30.60 10.51 4.14
CA GLY A 18 31.37 9.75 5.10
C GLY A 18 32.79 10.30 5.22
N SER A 19 33.21 10.41 6.47
CA SER A 19 34.55 10.04 6.92
C SER A 19 35.72 11.02 6.78
N VAL A 20 36.20 11.35 7.98
CA VAL A 20 37.60 11.25 8.41
C VAL A 20 38.45 12.50 8.19
N LEU A 21 38.55 13.24 9.29
CA LEU A 21 39.60 14.20 9.59
C LEU A 21 40.98 13.55 9.39
N LEU A 22 41.61 13.81 8.24
CA LEU A 22 42.98 13.42 7.97
C LEU A 22 43.92 14.41 8.70
N LEU A 23 44.39 14.03 9.89
CA LEU A 23 45.54 14.68 10.51
C LEU A 23 46.75 14.52 9.60
N LEU A 24 47.24 15.63 9.04
CA LEU A 24 48.48 15.71 8.26
C LEU A 24 49.68 15.42 9.16
N GLN A 25 50.03 14.14 9.31
CA GLN A 25 51.30 13.74 9.88
C GLN A 25 52.39 13.92 8.81
N LYS A 26 53.09 15.06 8.84
CA LYS A 26 54.30 15.29 8.05
C LYS A 26 55.44 14.41 8.60
N GLY A 27 55.51 13.17 8.12
CA GLY A 27 56.64 12.26 8.32
C GLY A 27 57.03 11.63 6.98
N LYS A 28 58.33 11.61 6.66
CA LYS A 28 58.85 10.99 5.42
C LYS A 28 58.34 9.53 5.33
N PRO A 29 57.66 9.13 4.24
CA PRO A 29 57.03 7.82 4.17
C PRO A 29 58.11 6.73 3.99
N THR A 30 58.41 6.00 5.05
CA THR A 30 59.14 4.73 4.98
C THR A 30 58.29 3.68 4.26
N MET A 31 58.92 2.94 3.36
CA MET A 31 58.32 2.07 2.33
C MET A 31 57.52 0.85 2.86
N LYS A 32 57.26 0.75 4.17
CA LYS A 32 56.53 -0.37 4.78
C LYS A 32 55.02 -0.15 4.86
N ASN A 33 54.53 1.10 4.80
CA ASN A 33 53.11 1.40 5.00
C ASN A 33 52.28 1.52 3.71
N ARG A 34 52.89 1.41 2.51
CA ARG A 34 52.17 1.55 1.24
C ARG A 34 51.47 0.25 0.77
N LEU A 35 51.97 -0.91 1.19
CA LEU A 35 51.33 -2.19 0.86
C LEU A 35 49.97 -2.33 1.54
N SER A 36 49.84 -1.90 2.81
CA SER A 36 48.58 -2.02 3.56
C SER A 36 47.44 -1.20 2.97
N SER A 37 47.70 0.01 2.47
CA SER A 37 46.66 0.86 1.87
C SER A 37 46.17 0.32 0.53
N ILE A 38 47.05 -0.31 -0.26
CA ILE A 38 46.68 -0.93 -1.54
C ILE A 38 45.85 -2.19 -1.29
N VAL A 39 46.22 -3.01 -0.31
CA VAL A 39 45.44 -4.20 0.06
C VAL A 39 44.04 -3.81 0.54
N ILE A 40 43.92 -2.77 1.37
CA ILE A 40 42.61 -2.28 1.83
C ILE A 40 41.76 -1.76 0.66
N ALA A 41 42.35 -1.00 -0.27
CA ALA A 41 41.64 -0.48 -1.43
C ALA A 41 41.18 -1.61 -2.38
N VAL A 42 42.01 -2.63 -2.59
CA VAL A 42 41.67 -3.80 -3.43
C VAL A 42 40.58 -4.65 -2.79
N VAL A 43 40.62 -4.85 -1.46
CA VAL A 43 39.56 -5.57 -0.73
C VAL A 43 38.23 -4.80 -0.78
N MET A 44 38.25 -3.48 -0.59
CA MET A 44 37.04 -2.66 -0.70
C MET A 44 36.48 -2.66 -2.13
N LEU A 45 37.34 -2.59 -3.16
CA LEU A 45 36.91 -2.67 -4.55
C LEU A 45 36.32 -4.05 -4.89
N ALA A 46 36.88 -5.14 -4.34
CA ALA A 46 36.33 -6.49 -4.50
C ALA A 46 34.95 -6.66 -3.83
N ILE A 47 34.69 -5.97 -2.72
CA ILE A 47 33.38 -5.97 -2.06
C ILE A 47 32.34 -5.16 -2.86
N PHE A 48 32.76 -4.06 -3.51
CA PHE A 48 31.87 -3.25 -4.37
C PHE A 48 31.59 -3.87 -5.75
N LEU A 49 32.49 -4.71 -6.28
CA LEU A 49 32.30 -5.45 -7.52
C LEU A 49 31.71 -6.85 -7.33
N ALA A 50 31.47 -7.29 -6.09
CA ALA A 50 30.76 -8.52 -5.86
C ALA A 50 29.34 -8.38 -6.43
N PRO A 51 28.93 -9.20 -7.43
CA PRO A 51 27.56 -9.19 -7.90
C PRO A 51 26.68 -9.58 -6.71
N THR A 52 25.92 -8.62 -6.19
CA THR A 52 24.84 -8.94 -5.27
C THR A 52 23.94 -9.92 -6.02
N PRO A 53 23.67 -11.12 -5.48
CA PRO A 53 22.69 -11.98 -6.11
C PRO A 53 21.36 -11.23 -6.08
N ALA A 54 20.96 -10.68 -7.23
CA ALA A 54 19.65 -10.08 -7.49
C ALA A 54 18.52 -11.14 -7.46
N GLY A 55 18.72 -12.23 -6.71
CA GLY A 55 17.74 -13.31 -6.52
C GLY A 55 16.56 -12.91 -5.63
N ALA A 56 16.65 -11.79 -4.91
CA ALA A 56 15.53 -11.27 -4.11
C ALA A 56 14.45 -10.57 -4.97
N GLN A 57 14.71 -10.33 -6.26
CA GLN A 57 13.71 -9.82 -7.21
C GLN A 57 13.16 -10.91 -8.14
N ALA A 58 13.50 -12.18 -7.90
CA ALA A 58 12.81 -13.29 -8.52
C ALA A 58 11.35 -13.21 -8.05
N GLY A 59 10.48 -12.67 -8.92
CA GLY A 59 9.06 -12.52 -8.65
C GLY A 59 8.54 -13.80 -8.02
N ALA A 60 7.94 -13.65 -6.83
CA ALA A 60 7.36 -14.75 -6.09
C ALA A 60 6.68 -15.70 -7.08
N ALA A 61 7.16 -16.96 -7.12
CA ALA A 61 6.63 -17.96 -8.03
C ALA A 61 5.11 -17.87 -8.03
N LYS A 62 4.51 -17.66 -9.21
CA LYS A 62 3.06 -17.45 -9.35
C LYS A 62 2.37 -18.68 -8.78
N LYS A 63 2.00 -18.64 -7.51
CA LYS A 63 1.29 -19.73 -6.82
C LYS A 63 0.03 -19.97 -7.62
N THR A 64 -0.05 -21.12 -8.28
CA THR A 64 -1.24 -21.51 -9.03
C THR A 64 -2.35 -21.76 -8.01
N VAL A 65 -3.34 -20.87 -7.99
CA VAL A 65 -4.50 -20.99 -7.10
C VAL A 65 -5.45 -22.01 -7.72
N ASN A 66 -5.72 -23.11 -7.02
CA ASN A 66 -6.76 -24.05 -7.43
C ASN A 66 -8.13 -23.49 -7.04
N MET A 67 -8.83 -22.91 -8.01
CA MET A 67 -10.17 -22.34 -7.82
C MET A 67 -11.26 -23.40 -7.55
N ASN A 68 -10.97 -24.68 -7.79
CA ASN A 68 -11.89 -25.81 -7.56
C ASN A 68 -11.57 -26.55 -6.25
N GLY A 69 -10.61 -26.08 -5.46
CA GLY A 69 -10.28 -26.68 -4.17
C GLY A 69 -11.34 -26.40 -3.09
N PRO A 70 -11.33 -27.14 -1.97
CA PRO A 70 -12.19 -26.82 -0.84
C PRO A 70 -11.86 -25.42 -0.30
N THR A 71 -12.90 -24.68 0.11
CA THR A 71 -12.73 -23.37 0.75
C THR A 71 -11.84 -23.52 2.01
N PRO A 72 -10.73 -22.77 2.13
CA PRO A 72 -9.94 -22.75 3.36
C PRO A 72 -10.79 -22.38 4.56
N ARG A 73 -10.61 -23.10 5.68
CA ARG A 73 -11.37 -22.89 6.91
C ARG A 73 -10.45 -22.63 8.10
N LEU A 74 -10.94 -21.83 9.03
CA LEU A 74 -10.36 -21.69 10.37
C LEU A 74 -10.62 -22.97 11.20
N PRO A 75 -9.92 -23.15 12.34
CA PRO A 75 -10.18 -24.26 13.26
C PRO A 75 -11.64 -24.36 13.73
N ASN A 76 -12.36 -23.23 13.78
CA ASN A 76 -13.78 -23.16 14.12
C ASN A 76 -14.74 -23.53 12.96
N GLY A 77 -14.22 -23.93 11.80
CA GLY A 77 -14.99 -24.30 10.61
C GLY A 77 -15.52 -23.13 9.76
N LYS A 78 -15.39 -21.88 10.22
CA LYS A 78 -15.73 -20.69 9.42
C LYS A 78 -14.74 -20.53 8.24
N PRO A 79 -15.14 -19.92 7.12
CA PRO A 79 -14.22 -19.58 6.04
C PRO A 79 -13.05 -18.72 6.54
N ASP A 80 -11.85 -19.03 6.07
CA ASP A 80 -10.63 -18.26 6.35
C ASP A 80 -10.40 -17.23 5.25
N PHE A 81 -10.60 -15.96 5.59
CA PHE A 81 -10.39 -14.82 4.69
C PHE A 81 -9.03 -14.15 4.89
N ARG A 82 -8.16 -14.65 5.76
CA ARG A 82 -6.89 -13.97 6.09
C ARG A 82 -5.98 -13.87 4.88
N GLY A 83 -5.25 -12.76 4.81
CA GLY A 83 -4.19 -12.54 3.82
C GLY A 83 -4.37 -11.25 3.03
N THR A 84 -3.53 -11.08 2.02
CA THR A 84 -3.57 -9.93 1.13
C THR A 84 -4.48 -10.22 -0.05
N TRP A 85 -5.49 -9.37 -0.24
CA TRP A 85 -6.45 -9.43 -1.32
C TRP A 85 -6.14 -8.33 -2.32
N ALA A 86 -5.65 -8.74 -3.48
CA ALA A 86 -5.54 -7.89 -4.65
C ALA A 86 -6.70 -8.19 -5.60
N ARG A 87 -7.17 -7.17 -6.31
CA ARG A 87 -8.27 -7.28 -7.26
C ARG A 87 -8.03 -6.32 -8.44
N PRO A 88 -8.74 -6.48 -9.55
CA PRO A 88 -8.68 -5.51 -10.64
C PRO A 88 -8.95 -4.07 -10.18
N TYR A 89 -8.40 -3.13 -10.94
CA TYR A 89 -8.83 -1.74 -10.84
C TYR A 89 -10.31 -1.67 -11.26
N THR A 90 -11.17 -1.17 -10.37
CA THR A 90 -12.63 -1.17 -10.56
C THR A 90 -13.14 0.25 -10.38
N PRO A 91 -13.02 1.12 -11.39
CA PRO A 91 -13.52 2.49 -11.32
C PRO A 91 -15.05 2.57 -11.31
N ASP A 92 -15.72 1.49 -11.75
CA ASP A 92 -17.18 1.38 -11.82
C ASP A 92 -17.60 0.01 -11.30
N ILE A 93 -18.05 -0.06 -10.05
CA ILE A 93 -18.42 -1.32 -9.38
C ILE A 93 -19.63 -2.03 -10.02
N THR A 94 -20.35 -1.38 -10.94
CA THR A 94 -21.45 -2.02 -11.67
C THR A 94 -20.96 -2.91 -12.81
N LYS A 95 -19.68 -2.76 -13.18
CA LYS A 95 -19.06 -3.48 -14.30
C LYS A 95 -18.14 -4.57 -13.80
N SER A 96 -18.07 -5.64 -14.59
CA SER A 96 -17.13 -6.74 -14.33
C SER A 96 -15.80 -6.45 -15.01
N PHE A 97 -14.70 -6.78 -14.34
CA PHE A 97 -13.34 -6.58 -14.84
C PHE A 97 -12.53 -7.86 -14.71
N VAL A 98 -11.64 -8.09 -15.68
CA VAL A 98 -10.68 -9.21 -15.66
C VAL A 98 -9.31 -8.65 -15.99
N ASN A 99 -8.35 -8.86 -15.10
CA ASN A 99 -6.96 -8.50 -15.31
C ASN A 99 -6.27 -9.51 -16.22
N ARG A 100 -5.14 -9.09 -16.82
CA ARG A 100 -4.29 -9.96 -17.65
C ARG A 100 -3.77 -11.20 -16.91
N ASP A 101 -3.61 -11.12 -15.59
CA ASP A 101 -3.11 -12.23 -14.77
C ASP A 101 -4.17 -13.30 -14.44
N GLY A 102 -5.43 -13.07 -14.84
CA GLY A 102 -6.59 -13.93 -14.62
C GLY A 102 -7.45 -13.56 -13.40
N THR A 103 -7.02 -12.59 -12.58
CA THR A 103 -7.85 -12.10 -11.46
C THR A 103 -9.05 -11.32 -11.99
N SER A 104 -10.19 -11.39 -11.31
CA SER A 104 -11.42 -10.78 -11.77
C SER A 104 -12.24 -10.16 -10.64
N ASN A 105 -13.09 -9.21 -11.01
CA ASN A 105 -14.13 -8.65 -10.17
C ASN A 105 -15.46 -8.79 -10.93
N LYS A 106 -16.48 -9.30 -10.26
CA LYS A 106 -17.84 -9.33 -10.77
C LYS A 106 -18.57 -8.09 -10.26
N GLY A 107 -19.03 -7.25 -11.19
CA GLY A 107 -19.80 -6.06 -10.86
C GLY A 107 -21.26 -6.39 -10.53
N GLU A 108 -21.88 -5.52 -9.73
CA GLU A 108 -23.31 -5.57 -9.40
C GLU A 108 -24.06 -4.51 -10.24
N PRO A 109 -24.79 -4.91 -11.29
CA PRO A 109 -25.47 -3.95 -12.17
C PRO A 109 -26.57 -3.16 -11.45
N THR A 110 -27.18 -3.73 -10.40
CA THR A 110 -28.25 -3.07 -9.65
C THR A 110 -27.80 -2.78 -8.23
N LEU A 111 -27.35 -1.55 -7.98
CA LEU A 111 -26.87 -1.15 -6.66
C LEU A 111 -28.04 -1.12 -5.65
N PRO A 112 -27.91 -1.78 -4.49
CA PRO A 112 -28.98 -1.92 -3.51
C PRO A 112 -29.10 -0.67 -2.64
N PHE A 113 -29.26 0.51 -3.25
CA PHE A 113 -29.42 1.75 -2.50
C PHE A 113 -30.82 1.87 -1.91
N THR A 114 -30.90 2.44 -0.72
CA THR A 114 -32.16 2.98 -0.21
C THR A 114 -32.56 4.20 -1.04
N PRO A 115 -33.84 4.64 -1.03
CA PRO A 115 -34.24 5.87 -1.73
C PRO A 115 -33.40 7.09 -1.32
N TRP A 116 -33.04 7.18 -0.04
CA TRP A 116 -32.13 8.22 0.44
C TRP A 116 -30.73 8.09 -0.16
N GLY A 117 -30.15 6.89 -0.16
CA GLY A 117 -28.82 6.63 -0.71
C GLY A 117 -28.74 6.90 -2.21
N GLN A 118 -29.78 6.53 -2.96
CA GLN A 118 -29.91 6.82 -4.39
C GLN A 118 -29.88 8.32 -4.63
N LYS A 119 -30.65 9.10 -3.84
CA LYS A 119 -30.62 10.56 -3.94
C LYS A 119 -29.23 11.13 -3.65
N GLN A 120 -28.52 10.64 -2.62
CA GLN A 120 -27.14 11.09 -2.35
C GLN A 120 -26.20 10.80 -3.52
N TRP A 121 -26.35 9.63 -4.15
CA TRP A 121 -25.57 9.23 -5.31
C TRP A 121 -25.85 10.12 -6.53
N ASP A 122 -27.12 10.35 -6.84
CA ASP A 122 -27.55 11.14 -7.99
C ASP A 122 -27.16 12.62 -7.86
N ASP A 123 -27.19 13.16 -6.63
CA ASP A 123 -26.80 14.54 -6.33
C ASP A 123 -25.27 14.73 -6.23
N TYR A 124 -24.48 13.66 -6.21
CA TYR A 124 -23.04 13.74 -6.03
C TYR A 124 -22.34 14.36 -7.25
N ASN A 125 -21.69 15.52 -7.04
CA ASN A 125 -20.93 16.22 -8.08
C ASN A 125 -19.55 16.66 -7.56
N PRO A 126 -18.48 15.88 -7.81
CA PRO A 126 -17.15 16.18 -7.30
C PRO A 126 -16.54 17.44 -7.92
N THR A 127 -16.91 17.78 -9.15
CA THR A 127 -16.36 18.94 -9.87
C THR A 127 -16.93 20.26 -9.35
N LYS A 128 -18.21 20.29 -9.00
CA LYS A 128 -18.90 21.49 -8.50
C LYS A 128 -18.82 21.63 -6.98
N ASN A 129 -18.99 20.54 -6.25
CA ASN A 129 -19.13 20.55 -4.79
C ASN A 129 -17.85 20.08 -4.07
N GLY A 130 -16.82 19.69 -4.82
CA GLY A 130 -15.60 19.08 -4.29
C GLY A 130 -15.76 17.58 -4.06
N ASP A 131 -14.65 16.86 -4.20
CA ASP A 131 -14.55 15.46 -3.81
C ASP A 131 -14.15 15.36 -2.34
N TYR A 132 -14.95 14.67 -1.53
CA TYR A 132 -14.62 14.42 -0.13
C TYR A 132 -13.31 13.63 0.03
N ALA A 133 -13.03 12.67 -0.87
CA ALA A 133 -11.79 11.91 -0.84
C ALA A 133 -10.58 12.79 -1.21
N GLY A 134 -10.77 13.70 -2.16
CA GLY A 134 -9.77 14.74 -2.49
C GLY A 134 -9.55 15.76 -1.37
N SER A 135 -10.49 15.86 -0.44
CA SER A 135 -10.42 16.71 0.76
C SER A 135 -9.86 15.98 1.98
N CYS A 136 -9.15 14.86 1.76
CA CYS A 136 -8.55 14.02 2.82
C CYS A 136 -9.56 13.45 3.83
N MET A 137 -10.85 13.40 3.49
CA MET A 137 -11.85 12.72 4.31
C MET A 137 -11.78 11.20 4.08
N PRO A 138 -12.17 10.38 5.07
CA PRO A 138 -12.16 8.93 4.93
C PRO A 138 -12.99 8.45 3.73
N PHE A 139 -12.51 7.43 3.02
CA PHE A 139 -13.07 6.91 1.78
C PHE A 139 -14.35 6.07 1.97
N GLY A 140 -14.57 5.54 3.17
CA GLY A 140 -15.64 4.60 3.46
C GLY A 140 -15.52 3.27 2.69
N TRP A 141 -16.53 2.41 2.80
CA TRP A 141 -16.48 1.05 2.25
C TRP A 141 -16.13 1.00 0.76
N ILE A 142 -16.93 1.63 -0.10
CA ILE A 142 -16.82 1.39 -1.54
C ILE A 142 -15.51 1.91 -2.13
N ARG A 143 -15.05 3.10 -1.73
CA ARG A 143 -13.78 3.65 -2.23
C ARG A 143 -12.56 3.04 -1.57
N SER A 144 -12.63 2.55 -0.33
CA SER A 144 -11.50 1.86 0.29
C SER A 144 -11.17 0.53 -0.39
N PHE A 145 -12.12 -0.10 -1.08
CA PHE A 145 -11.84 -1.36 -1.77
C PHE A 145 -10.92 -1.15 -2.98
N SER A 146 -10.92 0.01 -3.67
CA SER A 146 -10.21 0.27 -4.94
C SER A 146 -9.44 1.59 -4.99
N PRO A 147 -8.21 1.64 -5.55
CA PRO A 147 -7.57 0.66 -6.45
C PRO A 147 -6.63 -0.34 -5.76
N HIS A 148 -6.21 -0.05 -4.54
CA HIS A 148 -5.10 -0.75 -3.90
C HIS A 148 -5.51 -2.09 -3.26
N PRO A 149 -4.58 -3.03 -3.09
CA PRO A 149 -4.76 -4.19 -2.24
C PRO A 149 -5.22 -3.84 -0.82
N MET A 150 -5.83 -4.82 -0.16
CA MET A 150 -6.11 -4.77 1.27
C MET A 150 -5.59 -6.02 1.95
N GLN A 151 -5.31 -5.93 3.24
CA GLN A 151 -5.06 -7.08 4.07
C GLN A 151 -6.27 -7.36 4.96
N ILE A 152 -6.70 -8.62 4.97
CA ILE A 152 -7.71 -9.10 5.90
C ILE A 152 -7.00 -9.81 7.06
N VAL A 153 -7.33 -9.39 8.27
CA VAL A 153 -6.97 -10.06 9.52
C VAL A 153 -8.27 -10.58 10.12
N GLN A 154 -8.29 -11.84 10.53
CA GLN A 154 -9.50 -12.48 11.04
C GLN A 154 -9.15 -13.34 12.25
N ASN A 155 -10.02 -13.30 13.25
CA ASN A 155 -10.08 -14.26 14.34
C ASN A 155 -11.51 -14.80 14.47
N ASP A 156 -11.82 -15.49 15.56
CA ASP A 156 -13.12 -16.13 15.75
C ASP A 156 -14.28 -15.14 15.97
N GLU A 157 -13.95 -13.91 16.36
CA GLU A 157 -14.89 -12.87 16.78
C GLU A 157 -14.96 -11.69 15.80
N HIS A 158 -13.90 -11.41 15.04
CA HIS A 158 -13.75 -10.21 14.22
C HIS A 158 -13.08 -10.49 12.87
N ILE A 159 -13.48 -9.70 11.87
CA ILE A 159 -12.75 -9.51 10.62
C ILE A 159 -12.34 -8.04 10.53
N ALA A 160 -11.05 -7.78 10.40
CA ALA A 160 -10.50 -6.45 10.17
C ALA A 160 -10.01 -6.33 8.73
N PHE A 161 -10.47 -5.28 8.05
CA PHE A 161 -10.02 -4.88 6.73
C PHE A 161 -9.01 -3.76 6.89
N LEU A 162 -7.76 -4.01 6.47
CA LEU A 162 -6.68 -3.04 6.47
C LEU A 162 -6.44 -2.59 5.03
N PHE A 163 -6.86 -1.38 4.71
CA PHE A 163 -6.73 -0.83 3.37
C PHE A 163 -5.36 -0.19 3.21
N GLU A 164 -4.67 -0.50 2.11
CA GLU A 164 -3.40 0.17 1.77
C GLU A 164 -3.62 1.68 1.59
N GLN A 165 -4.75 2.06 1.01
CA GLN A 165 -5.07 3.46 0.76
C GLN A 165 -5.36 4.21 2.07
N SER A 166 -4.56 5.25 2.31
CA SER A 166 -4.68 6.16 3.47
C SER A 166 -4.60 5.48 4.85
N THR A 167 -4.03 4.26 4.92
CA THR A 167 -3.91 3.46 6.16
C THR A 167 -5.24 3.35 6.92
N MET A 168 -6.33 3.26 6.16
CA MET A 168 -7.66 3.15 6.71
C MET A 168 -7.93 1.72 7.15
N PHE A 169 -8.76 1.55 8.17
CA PHE A 169 -9.21 0.23 8.58
C PHE A 169 -10.66 0.23 9.03
N ALA A 170 -11.30 -0.92 8.88
CA ALA A 170 -12.63 -1.19 9.43
C ALA A 170 -12.59 -2.54 10.15
N VAL A 171 -13.14 -2.57 11.37
CA VAL A 171 -13.25 -3.80 12.18
C VAL A 171 -14.71 -4.22 12.22
N VAL A 172 -14.97 -5.46 11.86
CA VAL A 172 -16.30 -6.04 11.75
C VAL A 172 -16.45 -7.16 12.79
N PRO A 173 -17.22 -6.96 13.86
CA PRO A 173 -17.58 -8.06 14.75
C PRO A 173 -18.44 -9.09 14.01
N THR A 174 -18.23 -10.37 14.28
CA THR A 174 -18.87 -11.52 13.59
C THR A 174 -19.69 -12.38 14.54
N ASP A 175 -20.07 -11.81 15.68
CA ASP A 175 -20.89 -12.45 16.72
C ASP A 175 -22.40 -12.35 16.48
N GLY A 176 -22.81 -11.84 15.31
CA GLY A 176 -24.21 -11.73 14.92
C GLY A 176 -24.99 -10.62 15.62
N ARG A 177 -24.32 -9.75 16.38
CA ARG A 177 -24.99 -8.65 17.10
C ARG A 177 -25.78 -7.74 16.15
N PRO A 178 -26.90 -7.14 16.61
CA PRO A 178 -27.64 -6.18 15.81
C PRO A 178 -26.83 -4.89 15.64
N HIS A 179 -27.24 -4.09 14.65
CA HIS A 179 -26.76 -2.72 14.54
C HIS A 179 -27.17 -1.91 15.78
N ARG A 180 -26.32 -0.96 16.16
CA ARG A 180 -26.55 -0.06 17.30
C ARG A 180 -27.62 0.97 16.94
N GLU A 181 -28.64 1.08 17.80
CA GLU A 181 -29.67 2.11 17.65
C GLU A 181 -29.09 3.51 17.90
N GLY A 182 -29.54 4.49 17.12
CA GLY A 182 -29.14 5.89 17.27
C GLY A 182 -27.65 6.16 16.99
N TYR A 183 -26.91 5.20 16.45
CA TYR A 183 -25.49 5.39 16.15
C TYR A 183 -25.32 6.45 15.06
N PRO A 184 -24.43 7.45 15.25
CA PRO A 184 -24.25 8.50 14.26
C PRO A 184 -23.69 7.91 12.95
N PRO A 185 -23.99 8.54 11.80
CA PRO A 185 -23.38 8.16 10.54
C PRO A 185 -21.86 8.22 10.64
N THR A 186 -21.19 7.16 10.24
CA THR A 186 -19.73 7.13 10.08
C THR A 186 -19.37 6.74 8.65
N TRP A 187 -18.12 6.99 8.25
CA TRP A 187 -17.63 6.68 6.91
C TRP A 187 -17.72 5.19 6.56
N PHE A 188 -17.56 4.31 7.54
CA PHE A 188 -17.72 2.86 7.39
C PHE A 188 -19.06 2.36 7.97
N GLY A 189 -19.99 3.27 8.28
CA GLY A 189 -21.26 2.93 8.91
C GLY A 189 -21.10 2.21 10.26
N ASP A 190 -22.14 1.49 10.65
CA ASP A 190 -22.10 0.56 11.77
C ASP A 190 -21.97 -0.85 11.19
N THR A 191 -20.76 -1.43 11.17
CA THR A 191 -20.56 -2.73 10.51
C THR A 191 -20.74 -3.88 11.49
N VAL A 192 -21.52 -4.89 11.09
CA VAL A 192 -21.69 -6.16 11.82
C VAL A 192 -21.70 -7.32 10.82
N GLY A 193 -21.12 -8.46 11.19
CA GLY A 193 -21.16 -9.70 10.44
C GLY A 193 -22.24 -10.64 10.98
N LYS A 194 -23.02 -11.23 10.07
CA LYS A 194 -24.13 -12.16 10.36
C LYS A 194 -24.02 -13.39 9.47
#